data_AF-A0A177NXP4-F1
#
_entry.id   AF-A0A177NXP4-F1
#
_cell.length_a   1.000
_cell.length_b   1.000
_cell.length_c   1.000
_cell.angle_alpha   90.00
_cell.angle_beta   90.00
_cell.angle_gamma   90.00
#
_symmetry.space_group_name_H-M   'P 1'
#
loop_
_entity.id
_entity.type
_entity.pdbx_description
1 polymer ?
#
loop_
_entity_poly.entity_id
_entity_poly.type
_entity_poly.pdbx_seq_one_letter_code
_entity_poly.pdbx_strand_id
1 'polypeptide(L)'
;MFNPSFQAKSQAPLLWALLVSGALAGGGCATTESRSDQAAGKSKDVSGSSNSVDPYEGFNRSMYGFNMGLDRYLLKPVADGYKYVTPDFMETGVSNFFNNLKGINVVLNDVLQGKFEQSASDTGRFLANTTFGVAGLFDVASDLGLQNNVEDFGQTLAVWGVDQGAYLVLPVLGPTTVRDGGAVIIDKAANPGTYVPGSGIVEGINDRANAEGALNFIDEAALDPYVFTRESFLQYRKNLINDGKADTSSYDLDVDAALEETSGSAVEKKNSSGKPAPADSSKVDQPVVVPGKSSAVTTAASPAFEKMLKSFEEASAKMDRISKKKTRHKR
;
A
#
# COMPACT_ATOMS: atom_id res chain seq x y z
N MET A 1 18.80 -24.36 -55.82
CA MET A 1 19.60 -23.13 -55.97
C MET A 1 19.02 -22.07 -55.04
N PHE A 2 19.89 -21.50 -54.20
CA PHE A 2 19.70 -20.34 -53.31
C PHE A 2 18.80 -20.43 -52.08
N ASN A 3 19.47 -20.83 -50.99
CA ASN A 3 19.24 -20.44 -49.61
C ASN A 3 19.83 -19.03 -49.37
N PRO A 4 19.25 -18.17 -48.52
CA PRO A 4 20.02 -17.17 -47.81
C PRO A 4 19.88 -17.35 -46.30
N SER A 5 20.96 -17.86 -45.72
CA SER A 5 21.29 -17.74 -44.31
C SER A 5 21.52 -16.27 -43.94
N PHE A 6 20.70 -15.72 -43.03
CA PHE A 6 21.03 -14.48 -42.32
C PHE A 6 21.48 -14.82 -40.90
N GLN A 7 22.80 -14.88 -40.72
CA GLN A 7 23.46 -14.74 -39.42
C GLN A 7 23.34 -13.28 -38.97
N ALA A 8 22.53 -13.01 -37.94
CA ALA A 8 22.63 -11.77 -37.19
C ALA A 8 23.50 -12.03 -35.94
N LYS A 9 24.70 -11.45 -35.95
CA LYS A 9 25.67 -11.51 -34.86
C LYS A 9 25.14 -10.84 -33.59
N SER A 10 25.21 -11.56 -32.49
CA SER A 10 25.24 -11.03 -31.13
C SER A 10 26.40 -10.05 -30.98
N GLN A 11 26.09 -8.80 -30.63
CA GLN A 11 27.03 -7.87 -30.00
C GLN A 11 26.29 -7.20 -28.85
N ALA A 12 26.73 -7.58 -27.66
CA ALA A 12 26.25 -7.15 -26.36
C ALA A 12 26.69 -5.69 -26.06
N PRO A 13 26.16 -5.08 -24.98
CA PRO A 13 25.98 -3.65 -24.81
C PRO A 13 27.22 -2.99 -24.19
N LEU A 14 27.75 -1.95 -24.83
CA LEU A 14 28.84 -1.13 -24.32
C LEU A 14 28.55 0.38 -24.35
N LEU A 15 27.30 0.76 -24.58
CA LEU A 15 26.90 2.19 -24.67
C LEU A 15 26.08 2.70 -23.48
N TRP A 16 25.76 1.86 -22.50
CA TRP A 16 25.07 2.30 -21.27
C TRP A 16 26.02 2.59 -20.09
N ALA A 17 27.30 2.22 -20.18
CA ALA A 17 28.28 2.40 -19.12
C ALA A 17 29.03 3.75 -19.14
N LEU A 18 28.70 4.67 -20.05
CA LEU A 18 29.38 5.98 -20.20
C LEU A 18 28.51 7.20 -19.82
N LEU A 19 27.32 6.98 -19.24
CA LEU A 19 26.44 8.07 -18.77
C LEU A 19 26.30 8.15 -17.23
N VAL A 20 27.13 7.43 -16.46
CA VAL A 20 27.09 7.44 -14.98
C VAL A 20 28.33 8.11 -14.36
N SER A 21 29.32 8.54 -15.14
CA SER A 21 30.60 9.05 -14.61
C SER A 21 30.84 10.55 -14.83
N GLY A 22 29.81 11.39 -14.65
CA GLY A 22 29.88 12.83 -14.99
C GLY A 22 29.17 13.80 -14.03
N ALA A 23 28.96 13.45 -12.75
CA ALA A 23 28.30 14.35 -11.79
C ALA A 23 28.98 14.37 -10.40
N LEU A 24 30.31 14.29 -10.36
CA LEU A 24 31.13 14.45 -9.15
C LEU A 24 32.30 15.40 -9.41
N ALA A 25 31.99 16.68 -9.70
CA ALA A 25 32.92 17.79 -9.54
C ALA A 25 32.21 19.13 -9.78
N GLY A 26 31.94 19.90 -8.71
CA GLY A 26 31.64 21.34 -8.84
C GLY A 26 30.68 21.91 -7.80
N GLY A 27 31.23 22.60 -6.80
CA GLY A 27 30.51 23.45 -5.83
C GLY A 27 30.87 23.03 -4.39
N GLY A 28 31.76 23.70 -3.65
CA GLY A 28 32.02 25.14 -3.59
C GLY A 28 31.50 25.64 -2.24
N CYS A 29 32.41 25.91 -1.31
CA CYS A 29 32.14 26.41 0.05
C CYS A 29 31.22 27.63 0.07
N ALA A 30 30.29 27.65 1.01
CA ALA A 30 29.75 28.89 1.58
C ALA A 30 29.69 28.75 3.11
N THR A 31 30.73 29.26 3.75
CA THR A 31 30.75 29.59 5.18
C THR A 31 29.96 30.88 5.38
N THR A 32 29.02 30.90 6.32
CA THR A 32 28.47 32.15 6.84
C THR A 32 28.38 32.07 8.36
N GLU A 33 28.78 33.17 8.98
CA GLU A 33 29.08 33.33 10.40
C GLU A 33 27.88 33.09 11.32
N SER A 34 28.16 32.46 12.47
CA SER A 34 27.32 32.58 13.67
C SER A 34 27.54 33.95 14.29
N ARG A 35 26.54 34.84 14.19
CA ARG A 35 26.45 36.04 15.03
C ARG A 35 25.21 35.99 15.90
N SER A 36 25.46 36.16 17.19
CA SER A 36 24.58 36.07 18.35
C SER A 36 23.42 37.06 18.39
N ASP A 37 22.28 36.57 18.89
CA ASP A 37 21.32 37.18 19.82
C ASP A 37 20.87 38.65 19.62
N GLN A 38 19.60 38.85 19.20
CA GLN A 38 18.50 39.36 20.06
C GLN A 38 17.30 39.89 19.26
N ALA A 39 16.12 39.38 19.64
CA ALA A 39 14.82 40.04 19.78
C ALA A 39 14.28 40.96 18.67
N ALA A 40 13.20 40.53 18.01
CA ALA A 40 11.96 41.31 17.88
C ALA A 40 10.87 40.44 17.22
N GLY A 41 9.69 40.41 17.84
CA GLY A 41 8.53 39.67 17.35
C GLY A 41 8.15 40.08 15.93
N LYS A 42 8.11 39.10 15.04
CA LYS A 42 7.30 39.13 13.83
C LYS A 42 6.44 37.88 13.84
N SER A 43 5.14 38.12 13.86
CA SER A 43 4.08 37.18 13.51
C SER A 43 4.54 36.34 12.31
N LYS A 44 4.76 35.04 12.54
CA LYS A 44 4.82 34.07 11.45
C LYS A 44 3.46 34.10 10.79
N ASP A 45 3.38 34.76 9.64
CA ASP A 45 2.31 34.55 8.70
C ASP A 45 2.21 33.05 8.43
N VAL A 46 1.04 32.48 8.72
CA VAL A 46 0.67 31.11 8.40
C VAL A 46 0.47 31.06 6.88
N SER A 47 1.58 30.99 6.13
CA SER A 47 1.57 30.63 4.72
C SER A 47 2.58 29.51 4.49
N GLY A 48 2.07 28.32 4.19
CA GLY A 48 2.85 27.12 3.92
C GLY A 48 3.08 26.28 5.16
N SER A 49 2.07 25.49 5.55
CA SER A 49 2.36 24.21 6.20
C SER A 49 3.21 23.42 5.22
N SER A 50 4.53 23.41 5.41
CA SER A 50 5.41 22.49 4.70
C SER A 50 5.00 21.10 5.18
N ASN A 51 4.20 20.40 4.37
CA ASN A 51 3.85 19.03 4.64
C ASN A 51 5.16 18.23 4.61
N SER A 52 5.67 17.81 5.78
CA SER A 52 7.01 17.22 5.90
C SER A 52 7.15 15.94 5.07
N VAL A 53 6.02 15.27 4.83
CA VAL A 53 5.89 14.06 4.03
C VAL A 53 5.94 14.36 2.52
N ASP A 54 5.46 15.53 2.10
CA ASP A 54 5.38 15.95 0.70
C ASP A 54 6.03 17.33 0.48
N PRO A 55 7.38 17.44 0.59
CA PRO A 55 8.09 18.71 0.37
C PRO A 55 7.97 19.24 -1.06
N TYR A 56 7.62 18.37 -2.02
CA TYR A 56 7.57 18.66 -3.45
C TYR A 56 6.14 18.71 -4.00
N GLU A 57 5.16 19.09 -3.18
CA GLU A 57 3.73 19.03 -3.53
C GLU A 57 3.40 19.71 -4.86
N GLY A 58 4.00 20.87 -5.17
CA GLY A 58 3.77 21.56 -6.44
C GLY A 58 4.22 20.76 -7.67
N PHE A 59 5.39 20.11 -7.60
CA PHE A 59 5.87 19.21 -8.64
C PHE A 59 4.98 17.96 -8.73
N ASN A 60 4.67 17.37 -7.58
CA ASN A 60 3.89 16.14 -7.48
C ASN A 60 2.47 16.32 -8.04
N ARG A 61 1.78 17.43 -7.71
CA ARG A 61 0.47 17.77 -8.28
C ARG A 61 0.53 17.98 -9.79
N SER A 62 1.60 18.58 -10.30
CA SER A 62 1.79 18.78 -11.75
C SER A 62 1.97 17.44 -12.48
N MET A 63 2.80 16.55 -11.94
CA MET A 63 3.00 15.20 -12.49
C MET A 63 1.76 14.33 -12.34
N TYR A 64 1.01 14.48 -11.23
CA TYR A 64 -0.29 13.84 -11.06
C TYR A 64 -1.27 14.27 -12.15
N GLY A 65 -1.38 15.59 -12.42
CA GLY A 65 -2.19 16.10 -13.52
C GLY A 65 -1.77 15.57 -14.89
N PHE A 66 -0.46 15.45 -15.14
CA PHE A 66 0.07 14.82 -16.35
C PHE A 66 -0.36 13.35 -16.47
N ASN A 67 -0.21 12.56 -15.40
CA ASN A 67 -0.60 11.15 -15.37
C ASN A 67 -2.10 10.97 -15.56
N MET A 68 -2.92 11.81 -14.94
CA MET A 68 -4.38 11.79 -15.12
C MET A 68 -4.80 12.17 -16.55
N GLY A 69 -4.10 13.12 -17.18
CA GLY A 69 -4.29 13.44 -18.59
C GLY A 69 -3.92 12.26 -19.49
N LEU A 70 -2.75 11.65 -19.26
CA LEU A 70 -2.31 10.46 -19.98
C LEU A 70 -3.31 9.32 -19.83
N ASP A 71 -3.82 9.09 -18.62
CA ASP A 71 -4.82 8.06 -18.35
C ASP A 71 -6.10 8.32 -19.14
N ARG A 72 -6.66 9.52 -19.00
CA ARG A 72 -7.93 9.90 -19.62
C ARG A 72 -7.89 9.81 -21.15
N TYR A 73 -6.79 10.23 -21.77
CA TYR A 73 -6.71 10.35 -23.23
C TYR A 73 -6.10 9.14 -23.93
N LEU A 74 -5.27 8.34 -23.25
CA LEU A 74 -4.59 7.19 -23.85
C LEU A 74 -4.87 5.88 -23.11
N LEU A 75 -4.57 5.79 -21.82
CA LEU A 75 -4.61 4.48 -21.13
C LEU A 75 -6.03 3.95 -20.96
N LYS A 76 -6.98 4.81 -20.55
CA LYS A 76 -8.38 4.42 -20.36
C LYS A 76 -9.04 3.94 -21.66
N PRO A 77 -9.00 4.67 -22.79
CA PRO A 77 -9.55 4.17 -24.05
C PRO A 77 -8.92 2.85 -24.52
N VAL A 78 -7.60 2.67 -24.31
CA VAL A 78 -6.90 1.44 -24.66
C VAL A 78 -7.33 0.28 -23.74
N ALA A 79 -7.46 0.53 -22.44
CA ALA A 79 -7.92 -0.45 -21.46
C ALA A 79 -9.39 -0.84 -21.71
N ASP A 80 -10.27 0.10 -22.02
CA ASP A 80 -11.67 -0.17 -22.36
C ASP A 80 -11.77 -1.00 -23.65
N GLY A 81 -10.94 -0.69 -24.65
CA GLY A 81 -10.82 -1.50 -25.87
C GLY A 81 -10.31 -2.91 -25.60
N TYR A 82 -9.32 -3.06 -24.70
CA TYR A 82 -8.81 -4.35 -24.27
C TYR A 82 -9.90 -5.19 -23.57
N LYS A 83 -10.65 -4.59 -22.63
CA LYS A 83 -11.80 -5.23 -21.95
C LYS A 83 -12.91 -5.63 -22.91
N TYR A 84 -13.13 -4.84 -23.95
CA TYR A 84 -14.15 -5.14 -24.94
C TYR A 84 -13.83 -6.40 -25.77
N VAL A 85 -12.54 -6.63 -26.08
CA VAL A 85 -12.12 -7.77 -26.93
C VAL A 85 -11.69 -9.01 -26.15
N THR A 86 -11.32 -8.83 -24.88
CA THR A 86 -10.73 -9.88 -24.04
C THR A 86 -11.75 -10.39 -23.03
N PRO A 87 -12.08 -11.69 -23.01
CA PRO A 87 -12.92 -12.26 -21.97
C PRO A 87 -12.26 -12.25 -20.59
N ASP A 88 -13.05 -12.14 -19.52
CA ASP A 88 -12.58 -12.06 -18.12
C ASP A 88 -11.55 -13.14 -17.73
N PHE A 89 -11.69 -14.38 -18.24
CA PHE A 89 -10.77 -15.47 -17.93
C PHE A 89 -9.36 -15.24 -18.53
N MET A 90 -9.28 -14.55 -19.67
CA MET A 90 -8.00 -14.20 -20.29
C MET A 90 -7.34 -13.06 -19.54
N GLU A 91 -8.10 -12.02 -19.14
CA GLU A 91 -7.57 -10.93 -18.30
C GLU A 91 -7.01 -11.48 -16.98
N THR A 92 -7.79 -12.34 -16.33
CA THR A 92 -7.37 -13.02 -15.10
C THR A 92 -6.11 -13.86 -15.34
N GLY A 93 -6.05 -14.59 -16.45
CA GLY A 93 -4.87 -15.38 -16.82
C GLY A 93 -3.61 -14.53 -17.04
N VAL A 94 -3.76 -13.37 -17.68
CA VAL A 94 -2.65 -12.40 -17.87
C VAL A 94 -2.20 -11.84 -16.53
N SER A 95 -3.13 -11.45 -15.66
CA SER A 95 -2.82 -11.01 -14.29
C SER A 95 -2.06 -12.09 -13.51
N ASN A 96 -2.52 -13.34 -13.55
CA ASN A 96 -1.88 -14.46 -12.87
C ASN A 96 -0.46 -14.70 -13.40
N PHE A 97 -0.27 -14.64 -14.72
CA PHE A 97 1.04 -14.84 -15.35
C PHE A 97 2.06 -13.81 -14.88
N PHE A 98 1.71 -12.51 -14.91
CA PHE A 98 2.61 -11.46 -14.45
C PHE A 98 2.84 -11.50 -12.93
N ASN A 99 1.82 -11.84 -12.15
CA ASN A 99 1.97 -12.04 -10.70
C ASN A 99 2.89 -13.23 -10.38
N ASN A 100 2.80 -14.33 -11.15
CA ASN A 100 3.71 -15.46 -11.01
C ASN A 100 5.16 -15.08 -11.36
N LEU A 101 5.38 -14.29 -12.42
CA LEU A 101 6.72 -13.78 -12.75
C LEU A 101 7.29 -12.87 -11.64
N LYS A 102 6.46 -12.00 -11.06
CA LYS A 102 6.83 -11.18 -9.89
C LYS A 102 7.18 -12.04 -8.68
N GLY A 103 6.66 -13.26 -8.59
CA GLY A 103 6.97 -14.22 -7.51
C GLY A 103 8.48 -14.47 -7.32
N ILE A 104 9.29 -14.34 -8.38
CA ILE A 104 10.75 -14.43 -8.25
C ILE A 104 11.30 -13.29 -7.38
N ASN A 105 10.84 -12.06 -7.61
CA ASN A 105 11.22 -10.91 -6.80
C ASN A 105 10.71 -11.05 -5.38
N VAL A 106 9.50 -11.57 -5.20
CA VAL A 106 8.90 -11.79 -3.87
C VAL A 106 9.80 -12.74 -3.06
N VAL A 107 10.10 -13.92 -3.61
CA VAL A 107 10.97 -14.91 -2.95
C VAL A 107 12.35 -14.35 -2.62
N LEU A 108 12.96 -13.60 -3.53
CA LEU A 108 14.27 -12.96 -3.28
C LEU A 108 14.19 -11.96 -2.12
N ASN A 109 13.16 -11.12 -2.10
CA ASN A 109 12.97 -10.13 -1.05
C ASN A 109 12.59 -10.77 0.28
N ASP A 110 11.79 -11.84 0.31
CA ASP A 110 11.53 -12.60 1.53
C ASP A 110 12.82 -13.10 2.18
N VAL A 111 13.72 -13.67 1.37
CA VAL A 111 15.03 -14.14 1.85
C VAL A 111 15.86 -12.98 2.38
N LEU A 112 15.92 -11.85 1.67
CA LEU A 112 16.66 -10.66 2.09
C LEU A 112 16.09 -10.02 3.35
N GLN A 113 14.79 -10.16 3.59
CA GLN A 113 14.10 -9.71 4.80
C GLN A 113 14.18 -10.74 5.95
N GLY A 114 14.70 -11.95 5.69
CA GLY A 114 14.81 -13.03 6.68
C GLY A 114 13.51 -13.80 6.93
N LYS A 115 12.49 -13.65 6.07
CA LYS A 115 11.18 -14.29 6.17
C LYS A 115 11.20 -15.70 5.53
N PHE A 116 11.94 -16.64 6.12
CA PHE A 116 12.16 -17.96 5.50
C PHE A 116 10.89 -18.81 5.31
N GLU A 117 9.93 -18.74 6.24
CA GLU A 117 8.66 -19.47 6.12
C GLU A 117 7.82 -18.92 4.95
N GLN A 118 7.72 -17.59 4.85
CA GLN A 118 7.06 -16.89 3.75
C GLN A 118 7.74 -17.22 2.41
N SER A 119 9.07 -17.11 2.35
CA SER A 119 9.86 -17.47 1.17
C SER A 119 9.60 -18.90 0.68
N ALA A 120 9.49 -19.86 1.59
CA ALA A 120 9.18 -21.26 1.24
C ALA A 120 7.76 -21.40 0.68
N SER A 121 6.78 -20.70 1.27
CA SER A 121 5.40 -20.65 0.77
C SER A 121 5.34 -20.02 -0.63
N ASP A 122 5.96 -18.86 -0.83
CA ASP A 122 5.96 -18.15 -2.11
C ASP A 122 6.75 -18.90 -3.20
N THR A 123 7.82 -19.59 -2.83
CA THR A 123 8.51 -20.53 -3.74
C THR A 123 7.57 -21.67 -4.14
N GLY A 124 6.85 -22.26 -3.18
CA GLY A 124 5.84 -23.29 -3.46
C GLY A 124 4.75 -22.79 -4.40
N ARG A 125 4.28 -21.56 -4.19
CA ARG A 125 3.26 -20.90 -5.01
C ARG A 125 3.76 -20.67 -6.44
N PHE A 126 4.97 -20.12 -6.61
CA PHE A 126 5.62 -19.96 -7.91
C PHE A 126 5.76 -21.30 -8.64
N LEU A 127 6.25 -22.34 -7.96
CA LEU A 127 6.44 -23.65 -8.57
C LEU A 127 5.11 -24.29 -8.95
N ALA A 128 4.10 -24.25 -8.09
CA ALA A 128 2.78 -24.82 -8.35
C ALA A 128 2.11 -24.15 -9.56
N ASN A 129 2.11 -22.81 -9.60
CA ASN A 129 1.53 -22.04 -10.69
C ASN A 129 2.33 -22.22 -11.99
N THR A 130 3.65 -22.31 -11.92
CA THR A 130 4.48 -22.53 -13.12
C THR A 130 4.30 -23.94 -13.70
N THR A 131 4.22 -24.97 -12.84
CA THR A 131 4.17 -26.38 -13.27
C THR A 131 2.76 -26.86 -13.57
N PHE A 132 1.82 -26.67 -12.64
CA PHE A 132 0.44 -27.12 -12.76
C PHE A 132 -0.48 -26.03 -13.32
N GLY A 133 -0.14 -24.76 -13.10
CA GLY A 133 -0.90 -23.61 -13.56
C GLY A 133 -0.55 -23.10 -14.97
N VAL A 134 0.13 -23.91 -15.78
CA VAL A 134 0.55 -23.57 -17.16
C VAL A 134 1.35 -22.25 -17.19
N ALA A 135 2.56 -22.29 -16.63
CA ALA A 135 3.46 -21.12 -16.51
C ALA A 135 2.87 -19.93 -15.72
N GLY A 136 1.86 -20.18 -14.89
CA GLY A 136 1.21 -19.18 -14.05
C GLY A 136 -0.04 -18.55 -14.66
N LEU A 137 -0.58 -19.06 -15.77
CA LEU A 137 -1.89 -18.61 -16.28
C LEU A 137 -3.04 -18.97 -15.33
N PHE A 138 -2.92 -20.09 -14.62
CA PHE A 138 -3.89 -20.53 -13.63
C PHE A 138 -3.28 -20.51 -12.23
N ASP A 139 -4.00 -19.95 -11.27
CA ASP A 139 -3.57 -19.85 -9.88
C ASP A 139 -3.92 -21.10 -9.05
N VAL A 140 -3.25 -22.20 -9.36
CA VAL A 140 -3.42 -23.49 -8.66
C VAL A 140 -2.95 -23.43 -7.21
N ALA A 141 -1.98 -22.57 -6.92
CA ALA A 141 -1.42 -22.40 -5.58
C ALA A 141 -2.46 -21.88 -4.57
N SER A 142 -3.38 -21.01 -5.00
CA SER A 142 -4.48 -20.55 -4.15
C SER A 142 -5.40 -21.70 -3.72
N ASP A 143 -5.69 -22.65 -4.62
CA ASP A 143 -6.48 -23.84 -4.29
C ASP A 143 -5.76 -24.78 -3.31
N LEU A 144 -4.42 -24.70 -3.24
CA LEU A 144 -3.60 -25.41 -2.25
C LEU A 144 -3.49 -24.67 -0.91
N GLY A 145 -4.11 -23.50 -0.78
CA GLY A 145 -4.07 -22.68 0.44
C GLY A 145 -2.80 -21.85 0.60
N LEU A 146 -1.99 -21.69 -0.46
CA LEU A 146 -0.80 -20.84 -0.43
C LEU A 146 -1.20 -19.39 -0.66
N GLN A 147 -0.99 -18.57 0.38
CA GLN A 147 -1.28 -17.13 0.34
C GLN A 147 -0.41 -16.42 -0.70
N ASN A 148 -0.96 -15.36 -1.28
CA ASN A 148 -0.24 -14.52 -2.25
C ASN A 148 0.38 -13.32 -1.53
N ASN A 149 1.66 -13.39 -1.23
CA ASN A 149 2.38 -12.28 -0.61
C ASN A 149 2.91 -11.31 -1.66
N VAL A 150 3.15 -10.07 -1.24
CA VAL A 150 3.65 -9.00 -2.11
C VAL A 150 4.86 -8.36 -1.44
N GLU A 151 6.04 -8.65 -1.98
CA GLU A 151 7.32 -8.15 -1.48
C GLU A 151 8.10 -7.50 -2.61
N ASP A 152 8.74 -6.37 -2.30
CA ASP A 152 9.58 -5.61 -3.22
C ASP A 152 10.84 -5.11 -2.52
N PHE A 153 11.81 -4.65 -3.29
CA PHE A 153 13.08 -4.21 -2.75
C PHE A 153 12.94 -2.94 -1.88
N GLY A 154 11.88 -2.15 -2.06
CA GLY A 154 11.57 -1.01 -1.20
C GLY A 154 11.21 -1.44 0.22
N GLN A 155 10.45 -2.53 0.36
CA GLN A 155 10.15 -3.17 1.65
C GLN A 155 11.43 -3.75 2.28
N THR A 156 12.26 -4.41 1.49
CA THR A 156 13.57 -4.90 1.95
C THR A 156 14.44 -3.77 2.50
N LEU A 157 14.55 -2.65 1.79
CA LEU A 157 15.26 -1.48 2.28
C LEU A 157 14.66 -0.93 3.59
N ALA A 158 13.33 -0.99 3.74
CA ALA A 158 12.65 -0.62 4.99
C ALA A 158 13.09 -1.50 6.17
N VAL A 159 13.10 -2.82 6.00
CA VAL A 159 13.54 -3.78 7.02
C VAL A 159 14.99 -3.54 7.43
N TRP A 160 15.82 -3.08 6.49
CA TRP A 160 17.22 -2.75 6.72
C TRP A 160 17.45 -1.32 7.26
N GLY A 161 16.37 -0.61 7.61
CA GLY A 161 16.43 0.70 8.27
C GLY A 161 16.63 1.89 7.33
N VAL A 162 16.42 1.73 6.02
CA VAL A 162 16.42 2.86 5.09
C VAL A 162 15.09 3.60 5.19
N ASP A 163 15.19 4.88 5.57
CA ASP A 163 14.05 5.78 5.64
C ASP A 163 13.33 5.90 4.30
N GLN A 164 12.01 6.06 4.36
CA GLN A 164 11.16 6.21 3.19
C GLN A 164 11.56 7.42 2.32
N GLY A 165 11.94 8.52 2.97
CA GLY A 165 12.19 9.80 2.33
C GLY A 165 10.91 10.51 1.85
N ALA A 166 11.09 11.52 1.01
CA ALA A 166 10.00 12.34 0.49
C ALA A 166 9.05 11.55 -0.41
N TYR A 167 7.76 11.89 -0.36
CA TYR A 167 6.79 11.47 -1.35
C TYR A 167 7.05 12.15 -2.69
N LEU A 168 6.93 11.38 -3.77
CA LEU A 168 7.10 11.85 -5.14
C LEU A 168 6.02 11.26 -6.04
N VAL A 169 5.61 12.02 -7.05
CA VAL A 169 4.81 11.51 -8.17
C VAL A 169 5.65 11.61 -9.42
N LEU A 170 5.98 10.47 -10.01
CA LEU A 170 6.76 10.41 -11.23
C LEU A 170 5.84 10.27 -12.45
N PRO A 171 6.23 10.83 -13.60
CA PRO A 171 5.48 10.67 -14.84
C PRO A 171 5.43 9.18 -15.23
N VAL A 172 4.27 8.71 -15.66
CA VAL A 172 3.96 7.32 -16.04
C VAL A 172 3.99 6.33 -14.86
N LEU A 173 4.97 6.42 -13.97
CA LEU A 173 5.11 5.49 -12.84
C LEU A 173 4.11 5.76 -11.71
N GLY A 174 3.72 7.02 -11.51
CA GLY A 174 2.75 7.41 -10.49
C GLY A 174 3.34 7.69 -9.11
N PRO A 175 2.55 7.52 -8.03
CA PRO A 175 2.96 7.69 -6.64
C PRO A 175 4.14 6.80 -6.24
N THR A 176 5.16 7.38 -5.61
CA THR A 176 6.32 6.68 -5.08
C THR A 176 6.92 7.43 -3.89
N THR A 177 7.93 6.84 -3.27
CA THR A 177 8.81 7.51 -2.31
C THR A 177 10.24 7.54 -2.87
N VAL A 178 11.15 8.31 -2.26
CA VAL A 178 12.56 8.31 -2.69
C VAL A 178 13.16 6.90 -2.62
N ARG A 179 12.89 6.18 -1.51
CA ARG A 179 13.36 4.81 -1.32
C ARG A 179 12.73 3.86 -2.33
N ASP A 180 11.40 3.84 -2.41
CA ASP A 180 10.69 2.90 -3.27
C ASP A 180 10.96 3.17 -4.76
N GLY A 181 11.12 4.45 -5.15
CA GLY A 181 11.43 4.84 -6.52
C GLY A 181 12.80 4.35 -6.99
N GLY A 182 13.80 4.36 -6.10
CA GLY A 182 15.10 3.74 -6.36
C GLY A 182 15.02 2.21 -6.40
N ALA A 183 14.21 1.62 -5.53
CA ALA A 183 14.03 0.17 -5.45
C ALA A 183 13.44 -0.44 -6.72
N VAL A 184 12.54 0.28 -7.40
CA VAL A 184 11.94 -0.14 -8.69
C VAL A 184 13.00 -0.52 -9.73
N ILE A 185 14.18 0.09 -9.73
CA ILE A 185 15.27 -0.25 -10.67
C ILE A 185 15.77 -1.67 -10.41
N ILE A 186 15.96 -2.02 -9.13
CA ILE A 186 16.42 -3.35 -8.71
C ILE A 186 15.32 -4.39 -8.95
N ASP A 187 14.08 -4.08 -8.60
CA ASP A 187 12.93 -4.95 -8.84
C ASP A 187 12.76 -5.25 -10.33
N LYS A 188 12.92 -4.24 -11.20
CA LYS A 188 12.87 -4.44 -12.66
C LYS A 188 14.04 -5.27 -13.17
N ALA A 189 15.25 -5.09 -12.64
CA ALA A 189 16.41 -5.86 -13.04
C ALA A 189 16.30 -7.35 -12.65
N ALA A 190 15.67 -7.65 -11.52
CA ALA A 190 15.45 -9.01 -11.03
C ALA A 190 14.26 -9.71 -11.70
N ASN A 191 13.30 -8.97 -12.26
CA ASN A 191 12.15 -9.54 -12.96
C ASN A 191 12.51 -9.97 -14.40
N PRO A 192 12.45 -11.27 -14.76
CA PRO A 192 12.73 -11.73 -16.11
C PRO A 192 11.77 -11.15 -17.16
N GLY A 193 10.54 -10.80 -16.77
CA GLY A 193 9.54 -10.17 -17.64
C GLY A 193 10.01 -8.84 -18.22
N THR A 194 10.85 -8.08 -17.51
CA THR A 194 11.40 -6.79 -17.97
C THR A 194 12.21 -6.92 -19.27
N TYR A 195 12.82 -8.07 -19.51
CA TYR A 195 13.68 -8.30 -20.68
C TYR A 195 12.91 -8.73 -21.93
N VAL A 196 11.60 -8.98 -21.82
CA VAL A 196 10.73 -9.33 -22.94
C VAL A 196 10.13 -8.05 -23.53
N PRO A 197 10.40 -7.71 -24.81
CA PRO A 197 9.86 -6.49 -25.41
C PRO A 197 8.33 -6.46 -25.36
N GLY A 198 7.77 -5.34 -24.88
CA GLY A 198 6.32 -5.10 -24.83
C GLY A 198 5.59 -5.73 -23.64
N SER A 199 6.25 -6.55 -22.82
CA SER A 199 5.64 -7.19 -21.64
C SER A 199 5.04 -6.16 -20.67
N GLY A 200 5.79 -5.12 -20.31
CA GLY A 200 5.34 -4.07 -19.40
C GLY A 200 4.20 -3.21 -19.97
N ILE A 201 4.04 -3.16 -21.30
CA ILE A 201 2.89 -2.48 -21.93
C ILE A 201 1.64 -3.34 -21.75
N VAL A 202 1.74 -4.65 -22.04
CA VAL A 202 0.63 -5.59 -21.87
C VAL A 202 0.20 -5.65 -20.41
N GLU A 203 1.16 -5.77 -19.50
CA GLU A 203 0.93 -5.75 -18.06
C GLU A 203 0.25 -4.44 -17.63
N GLY A 204 0.77 -3.29 -18.04
CA GLY A 204 0.20 -1.99 -17.67
C GLY A 204 -1.22 -1.77 -18.20
N ILE A 205 -1.53 -2.24 -19.42
CA ILE A 205 -2.89 -2.18 -19.96
C ILE A 205 -3.83 -3.09 -19.16
N ASN A 206 -3.41 -4.32 -18.88
CA ASN A 206 -4.19 -5.27 -18.11
C ASN A 206 -4.43 -4.78 -16.67
N ASP A 207 -3.40 -4.25 -16.00
CA ASP A 207 -3.51 -3.67 -14.65
C ASP A 207 -4.48 -2.48 -14.65
N ARG A 208 -4.39 -1.60 -15.66
CA ARG A 208 -5.29 -0.46 -15.79
C ARG A 208 -6.75 -0.87 -16.05
N ALA A 209 -6.96 -1.92 -16.86
CA ALA A 209 -8.29 -2.48 -17.11
C ALA A 209 -8.91 -3.01 -15.81
N ASN A 210 -8.13 -3.73 -15.00
CA ASN A 210 -8.57 -4.29 -13.72
C ASN A 210 -8.76 -3.23 -12.61
N ALA A 211 -8.09 -2.08 -12.70
CA ALA A 211 -8.15 -1.01 -11.70
C ALA A 211 -9.37 -0.06 -11.83
N GLU A 212 -10.20 -0.21 -12.87
CA GLU A 212 -11.25 0.75 -13.21
C GLU A 212 -12.21 1.09 -12.06
N GLY A 213 -12.66 0.08 -11.31
CA GLY A 213 -13.57 0.28 -10.17
C GLY A 213 -12.95 1.11 -9.04
N ALA A 214 -11.67 0.87 -8.73
CA ALA A 214 -10.94 1.62 -7.71
C ALA A 214 -10.67 3.06 -8.14
N LEU A 215 -10.35 3.28 -9.42
CA LEU A 215 -10.07 4.62 -9.95
C LEU A 215 -11.33 5.49 -10.01
N ASN A 216 -12.47 4.93 -10.44
CA ASN A 216 -13.74 5.67 -10.45
C ASN A 216 -14.17 6.10 -9.04
N PHE A 217 -13.88 5.28 -8.02
CA PHE A 217 -14.14 5.65 -6.63
C PHE A 217 -13.34 6.89 -6.19
N ILE A 218 -12.06 6.98 -6.57
CA ILE A 218 -11.21 8.13 -6.23
C ILE A 218 -11.77 9.40 -6.88
N ASP A 219 -12.10 9.33 -8.16
CA ASP A 219 -12.59 10.48 -8.92
C ASP A 219 -13.96 10.99 -8.43
N GLU A 220 -14.83 10.11 -7.94
CA GLU A 220 -16.19 10.45 -7.55
C GLU A 220 -16.34 10.77 -6.05
N ALA A 221 -15.54 10.14 -5.18
CA ALA A 221 -15.69 10.27 -3.73
C ALA A 221 -14.70 11.25 -3.07
N ALA A 222 -13.55 11.53 -3.69
CA ALA A 222 -12.53 12.37 -3.07
C ALA A 222 -12.74 13.86 -3.33
N LEU A 223 -12.68 14.67 -2.26
CA LEU A 223 -12.70 16.14 -2.38
C LEU A 223 -11.42 16.67 -3.06
N ASP A 224 -10.27 16.07 -2.75
CA ASP A 224 -8.99 16.28 -3.42
C ASP A 224 -8.40 14.90 -3.81
N PRO A 225 -8.56 14.49 -5.08
CA PRO A 225 -8.06 13.20 -5.58
C PRO A 225 -6.55 13.00 -5.39
N TYR A 226 -5.75 14.08 -5.46
CA TYR A 226 -4.32 14.01 -5.26
C TYR A 226 -3.98 13.67 -3.81
N VAL A 227 -4.55 14.42 -2.86
CA VAL A 227 -4.31 14.18 -1.43
C VAL A 227 -4.79 12.77 -1.05
N PHE A 228 -5.98 12.37 -1.51
CA PHE A 228 -6.50 11.03 -1.27
C PHE A 228 -5.55 9.94 -1.79
N THR A 229 -5.04 10.10 -3.02
CA THR A 229 -4.10 9.16 -3.63
C THR A 229 -2.79 9.09 -2.84
N ARG A 230 -2.25 10.24 -2.41
CA ARG A 230 -1.02 10.31 -1.60
C ARG A 230 -1.19 9.58 -0.27
N GLU A 231 -2.21 9.92 0.51
CA GLU A 231 -2.41 9.32 1.84
C GLU A 231 -2.71 7.81 1.72
N SER A 232 -3.54 7.41 0.75
CA SER A 232 -3.84 6.00 0.50
C SER A 232 -2.59 5.20 0.10
N PHE A 233 -1.74 5.77 -0.76
CA PHE A 233 -0.48 5.15 -1.15
C PHE A 233 0.46 4.98 0.05
N LEU A 234 0.64 6.02 0.86
CA LEU A 234 1.51 5.96 2.04
C LEU A 234 1.01 4.96 3.08
N GLN A 235 -0.30 4.93 3.32
CA GLN A 235 -0.92 3.94 4.20
C GLN A 235 -0.73 2.52 3.67
N TYR A 236 -0.92 2.32 2.37
CA TYR A 236 -0.69 1.03 1.72
C TYR A 236 0.77 0.58 1.83
N ARG A 237 1.75 1.47 1.60
CA ARG A 237 3.17 1.16 1.78
C ARG A 237 3.51 0.82 3.24
N LYS A 238 2.99 1.59 4.20
CA LYS A 238 3.18 1.28 5.63
C LYS A 238 2.58 -0.09 5.98
N ASN A 239 1.43 -0.43 5.40
CA ASN A 239 0.79 -1.72 5.60
C ASN A 239 1.63 -2.88 5.04
N LEU A 240 2.19 -2.73 3.84
CA LEU A 240 3.06 -3.75 3.24
C LEU A 240 4.33 -3.99 4.09
N ILE A 241 5.02 -2.92 4.47
CA ILE A 241 6.24 -2.99 5.30
C ILE A 241 5.98 -3.68 6.65
N ASN A 242 4.77 -3.54 7.19
CA ASN A 242 4.37 -4.12 8.47
C ASN A 242 3.67 -5.49 8.35
N ASP A 243 3.68 -6.13 7.18
CA ASP A 243 2.99 -7.41 6.92
C ASP A 243 1.48 -7.37 7.24
N GLY A 244 0.84 -6.23 7.04
CA GLY A 244 -0.58 -6.04 7.40
C GLY A 244 -0.86 -5.91 8.89
N LYS A 245 0.17 -5.89 9.75
CA LYS A 245 0.01 -5.72 11.20
C LYS A 245 -0.28 -4.25 11.50
N ALA A 246 -1.39 -4.01 12.18
CA ALA A 246 -1.71 -2.68 12.69
C ALA A 246 -0.68 -2.28 13.75
N ASP A 247 -0.15 -1.08 13.61
CA ASP A 247 0.72 -0.46 14.61
C ASP A 247 -0.14 -0.01 15.80
N THR A 248 -0.40 -0.93 16.72
CA THR A 248 -1.27 -0.70 17.88
C THR A 248 -0.70 0.35 18.84
N SER A 249 0.58 0.71 18.71
CA SER A 249 1.21 1.75 19.54
C SER A 249 0.69 3.16 19.28
N SER A 250 0.06 3.39 18.11
CA SER A 250 -0.45 4.70 17.71
C SER A 250 -1.90 4.98 18.12
N TYR A 251 -2.58 3.99 18.72
CA TYR A 251 -3.98 4.08 19.16
C TYR A 251 -4.15 3.91 20.68
N ASP A 252 -3.09 4.11 21.47
CA ASP A 252 -3.27 4.45 22.89
C ASP A 252 -3.81 5.88 22.95
N LEU A 253 -5.10 6.02 22.63
CA LEU A 253 -5.89 7.09 23.20
C LEU A 253 -5.92 6.78 24.68
N ASP A 254 -5.09 7.47 25.46
CA ASP A 254 -5.21 7.52 26.92
C ASP A 254 -6.58 8.12 27.25
N VAL A 255 -7.63 7.29 27.17
CA VAL A 255 -9.01 7.67 27.52
C VAL A 255 -9.03 8.16 28.97
N ASP A 256 -8.14 7.61 29.81
CA ASP A 256 -7.95 8.05 31.18
C ASP A 256 -7.45 9.52 31.26
N ALA A 257 -6.52 9.93 30.39
CA ALA A 257 -6.07 11.33 30.33
C ALA A 257 -7.16 12.29 29.82
N ALA A 258 -7.97 11.85 28.85
CA ALA A 258 -9.11 12.64 28.36
C ALA A 258 -10.25 12.77 29.39
N LEU A 259 -10.39 11.80 30.30
CA LEU A 259 -11.37 11.85 31.39
C LEU A 259 -10.86 12.63 32.61
N GLU A 260 -9.54 12.73 32.82
CA GLU A 260 -8.95 13.60 33.85
C GLU A 260 -9.10 15.10 33.52
N GLU A 261 -9.00 15.51 32.25
CA GLU A 261 -9.21 16.93 31.87
C GLU A 261 -10.65 17.42 32.10
N THR A 262 -11.64 16.52 32.03
CA THR A 262 -13.05 16.88 32.27
C THR A 262 -13.46 16.88 33.74
N SER A 263 -12.64 16.30 34.62
CA SER A 263 -12.91 16.19 36.07
C SER A 263 -12.07 17.15 36.93
N GLY A 264 -11.05 17.81 36.35
CA GLY A 264 -10.12 18.70 37.04
C GLY A 264 -10.60 20.13 37.37
N SER A 265 -11.91 20.42 37.36
CA SER A 265 -12.45 21.71 37.86
C SER A 265 -13.18 21.54 39.18
N ALA A 266 -12.48 21.08 40.22
CA ALA A 266 -12.75 21.50 41.60
C ALA A 266 -11.63 21.05 42.56
N VAL A 267 -11.24 21.99 43.41
CA VAL A 267 -10.51 21.85 44.68
C VAL A 267 -8.98 22.02 44.65
N GLU A 268 -8.63 23.28 44.82
CA GLU A 268 -7.39 23.83 45.39
C GLU A 268 -7.06 23.25 46.78
N LYS A 269 -5.80 22.80 47.01
CA LYS A 269 -5.08 22.93 48.29
C LYS A 269 -3.55 22.70 48.18
N LYS A 270 -2.83 23.47 49.00
CA LYS A 270 -1.38 23.78 49.06
C LYS A 270 -0.43 22.70 49.59
N ASN A 271 0.83 22.81 49.12
CA ASN A 271 2.16 22.50 49.71
C ASN A 271 2.48 21.01 49.99
N SER A 272 3.69 20.43 49.80
CA SER A 272 5.08 20.93 49.83
C SER A 272 6.08 19.96 49.17
N SER A 273 7.12 20.50 48.54
CA SER A 273 8.53 20.05 48.42
C SER A 273 8.91 18.54 48.46
N GLY A 274 9.63 18.09 47.43
CA GLY A 274 10.61 17.00 47.57
C GLY A 274 10.99 16.31 46.25
N LYS A 275 12.17 16.62 45.71
CA LYS A 275 12.89 15.80 44.70
C LYS A 275 13.77 14.79 45.47
N PRO A 276 13.89 13.52 45.05
CA PRO A 276 14.99 13.14 44.15
C PRO A 276 14.64 12.06 43.10
N ALA A 277 15.45 12.05 42.03
CA ALA A 277 15.61 10.95 41.08
C ALA A 277 16.53 9.85 41.69
N PRO A 278 17.04 8.89 40.90
CA PRO A 278 16.39 7.81 40.15
C PRO A 278 16.87 6.43 40.66
N ALA A 279 16.29 5.34 40.14
CA ALA A 279 16.91 4.02 39.86
C ALA A 279 15.98 2.85 40.20
N ASP A 280 15.83 1.97 39.21
CA ASP A 280 16.33 0.59 39.23
C ASP A 280 15.30 -0.45 38.78
N SER A 281 15.74 -1.14 37.74
CA SER A 281 15.27 -2.42 37.27
C SER A 281 15.26 -3.47 38.38
N SER A 282 14.18 -4.23 38.49
CA SER A 282 14.22 -5.68 38.74
C SER A 282 12.83 -6.31 38.68
N LYS A 283 12.66 -7.19 37.68
CA LYS A 283 11.97 -8.48 37.69
C LYS A 283 10.81 -8.70 38.68
N VAL A 284 9.63 -9.05 38.14
CA VAL A 284 8.83 -10.18 38.66
C VAL A 284 8.16 -10.90 37.48
N ASP A 285 8.63 -12.13 37.20
CA ASP A 285 7.88 -13.19 36.54
C ASP A 285 6.70 -13.61 37.44
N GLN A 286 5.49 -13.77 36.88
CA GLN A 286 4.67 -15.00 36.91
C GLN A 286 3.18 -14.74 36.56
N PRO A 287 2.44 -15.79 36.12
CA PRO A 287 1.41 -15.68 35.09
C PRO A 287 0.04 -15.37 35.67
N VAL A 288 -0.74 -14.54 34.97
CA VAL A 288 -2.15 -14.35 35.32
C VAL A 288 -2.98 -15.46 34.72
N VAL A 289 -3.46 -16.29 35.64
CA VAL A 289 -4.48 -17.32 35.52
C VAL A 289 -5.73 -16.78 34.81
N VAL A 290 -6.22 -17.54 33.83
CA VAL A 290 -7.56 -17.38 33.25
C VAL A 290 -8.58 -18.09 34.16
N PRO A 291 -9.61 -17.42 34.70
CA PRO A 291 -10.81 -18.11 35.13
C PRO A 291 -11.87 -18.01 34.04
N GLY A 292 -12.18 -19.15 33.46
CA GLY A 292 -13.36 -19.32 32.61
C GLY A 292 -14.65 -19.48 33.41
N LYS A 293 -15.74 -19.23 32.68
CA LYS A 293 -17.16 -19.60 32.88
C LYS A 293 -18.09 -18.63 33.64
N SER A 294 -18.94 -18.03 32.81
CA SER A 294 -20.40 -17.92 32.94
C SER A 294 -20.94 -17.16 34.15
N SER A 295 -21.35 -15.93 33.90
CA SER A 295 -22.55 -15.38 34.53
C SER A 295 -23.41 -14.73 33.46
N ALA A 296 -24.61 -15.29 33.29
CA ALA A 296 -25.66 -14.73 32.47
C ALA A 296 -25.98 -13.32 32.95
N VAL A 297 -25.69 -12.32 32.11
CA VAL A 297 -26.23 -10.97 32.28
C VAL A 297 -27.37 -10.85 31.27
N THR A 298 -28.56 -11.23 31.73
CA THR A 298 -29.82 -10.87 31.10
C THR A 298 -30.05 -9.39 31.38
N THR A 299 -29.59 -8.50 30.50
CA THR A 299 -30.02 -7.10 30.49
C THR A 299 -30.92 -6.88 29.30
N ALA A 300 -32.13 -6.41 29.61
CA ALA A 300 -33.25 -6.20 28.70
C ALA A 300 -32.84 -5.49 27.40
N ALA A 301 -33.31 -6.01 26.27
CA ALA A 301 -33.20 -5.36 24.97
C ALA A 301 -33.75 -3.93 25.07
N SER A 302 -33.00 -2.95 24.57
CA SER A 302 -33.48 -1.58 24.53
C SER A 302 -34.74 -1.49 23.63
N PRO A 303 -35.68 -0.57 23.89
CA PRO A 303 -36.85 -0.37 23.04
C PRO A 303 -36.51 -0.10 21.56
N ALA A 304 -35.30 0.42 21.30
CA ALA A 304 -34.79 0.64 19.95
C ALA A 304 -34.46 -0.69 19.25
N PHE A 305 -33.88 -1.65 19.97
CA PHE A 305 -33.56 -2.97 19.44
C PHE A 305 -34.83 -3.79 19.14
N GLU A 306 -35.85 -3.71 20.01
CA GLU A 306 -37.14 -4.35 19.74
C GLU A 306 -37.81 -3.76 18.48
N LYS A 307 -37.71 -2.44 18.28
CA LYS A 307 -38.25 -1.78 17.08
C LYS A 307 -37.50 -2.20 15.82
N MET A 308 -36.20 -2.46 15.93
CA MET A 308 -35.36 -2.97 14.85
C MET A 308 -35.67 -4.43 14.49
N LEU A 309 -35.91 -5.28 15.50
CA LEU A 309 -36.35 -6.66 15.26
C LEU A 309 -37.71 -6.69 14.55
N LYS A 310 -38.63 -5.83 14.98
CA LYS A 310 -39.97 -5.73 14.38
C LYS A 310 -39.93 -5.25 12.93
N SER A 311 -39.04 -4.31 12.61
CA SER A 311 -38.87 -3.84 11.21
C SER A 311 -38.23 -4.92 10.32
N PHE A 312 -37.32 -5.73 10.85
CA PHE A 312 -36.75 -6.87 10.15
C PHE A 312 -37.79 -7.96 9.85
N GLU A 313 -38.64 -8.26 10.83
CA GLU A 313 -39.70 -9.25 10.67
C GLU A 313 -40.77 -8.80 9.66
N GLU A 314 -41.15 -7.51 9.68
CA GLU A 314 -42.03 -6.92 8.66
C GLU A 314 -41.40 -6.92 7.26
N ALA A 315 -40.10 -6.62 7.14
CA ALA A 315 -39.38 -6.67 5.88
C ALA A 315 -39.32 -8.09 5.31
N SER A 316 -39.05 -9.09 6.16
CA SER A 316 -39.05 -10.50 5.80
C SER A 316 -40.43 -10.94 5.31
N ALA A 317 -41.50 -10.63 6.06
CA ALA A 317 -42.87 -10.97 5.68
C ALA A 317 -43.30 -10.30 4.36
N LYS A 318 -42.84 -9.06 4.09
CA LYS A 318 -43.09 -8.37 2.82
C LYS A 318 -42.36 -9.05 1.66
N MET A 319 -41.11 -9.47 1.86
CA MET A 319 -40.33 -10.19 0.86
C MET A 319 -40.94 -11.56 0.53
N ASP A 320 -41.47 -12.24 1.54
CA ASP A 320 -42.13 -13.54 1.39
C ASP A 320 -43.46 -13.43 0.60
N ARG A 321 -44.21 -12.35 0.80
CA ARG A 321 -45.41 -12.02 -0.01
C ARG A 321 -45.05 -11.72 -1.46
N ILE A 322 -43.96 -11.01 -1.71
CA ILE A 322 -43.48 -10.72 -3.07
C ILE A 322 -43.05 -12.02 -3.77
N SER A 323 -42.34 -12.90 -3.06
CA SER A 323 -41.94 -14.21 -3.56
C SER A 323 -43.15 -15.07 -3.95
N LYS A 324 -44.17 -15.17 -3.07
CA LYS A 324 -45.43 -15.91 -3.34
C LYS A 324 -46.26 -15.31 -4.48
N LYS A 325 -46.23 -13.98 -4.66
CA LYS A 325 -46.91 -13.31 -5.77
C LYS A 325 -46.23 -13.59 -7.12
N LYS A 326 -44.90 -13.68 -7.12
CA LYS A 326 -44.09 -14.00 -8.32
C LYS A 326 -44.24 -15.46 -8.76
N THR A 327 -44.45 -16.39 -7.82
CA THR A 327 -44.73 -17.81 -8.13
C THR A 327 -46.14 -18.06 -8.66
N ARG A 328 -47.14 -17.24 -8.29
CA ARG A 328 -48.51 -17.32 -8.83
C ARG A 328 -48.68 -16.77 -10.25
N HIS A 329 -47.74 -15.96 -10.76
CA HIS A 329 -47.76 -15.47 -12.15
C HIS A 329 -46.99 -16.36 -13.14
N LYS A 330 -46.42 -17.47 -12.67
CA LYS A 330 -45.69 -18.45 -13.50
C LYS A 330 -46.42 -19.79 -13.66
N ARG A 331 -47.70 -19.85 -13.29
CA ARG A 331 -48.61 -20.98 -13.58
C ARG A 331 -49.77 -20.48 -14.42
#